data_AF-A0A9D7I137-F1
#
_entry.id   AF-A0A9D7I137-F1
#
_cell.length_a   1.000
_cell.length_b   1.000
_cell.length_c   1.000
_cell.angle_alpha   90.00
_cell.angle_beta   90.00
_cell.angle_gamma   90.00
#
_symmetry.space_group_name_H-M   'P 1'
#
loop_
_entity.id
_entity.type
_entity.pdbx_description
1 polymer ?
#
loop_
_entity_poly.entity_id
_entity_poly.type
_entity_poly.pdbx_seq_one_letter_code
_entity_poly.pdbx_strand_id
1 'polypeptide(L)'
;MDAKIKAKIVEVCPNKGCWLKLELENGETAMVKMKDYGFFLPVAAKGKTVVIDGEVKMKTTSVAELKHYAEDAKKSKAEIDAITKPEKEVRVTAKGIIIVE
;
A
#
# COMPACT_ATOMS: atom_id res chain seq x y z
N MET A 1 10.18 -11.94 -3.19
CA MET A 1 11.56 -11.43 -3.10
C MET A 1 11.67 -10.64 -1.82
N ASP A 2 12.62 -10.94 -0.96
CA ASP A 2 12.90 -10.14 0.24
C ASP A 2 13.66 -8.87 -0.15
N ALA A 3 13.20 -7.72 0.33
CA ALA A 3 13.82 -6.43 0.08
C ALA A 3 13.67 -5.49 1.28
N LYS A 4 14.60 -4.53 1.37
CA LYS A 4 14.53 -3.41 2.29
C LYS A 4 14.06 -2.17 1.55
N ILE A 5 12.95 -1.60 1.99
CA ILE A 5 12.35 -0.41 1.38
C ILE A 5 12.45 0.73 2.40
N LYS A 6 13.10 1.83 2.01
CA LYS A 6 13.09 3.07 2.78
C LYS A 6 12.11 4.03 2.11
N ALA A 7 11.09 4.47 2.84
CA ALA A 7 10.06 5.35 2.30
C ALA A 7 9.32 6.10 3.40
N LYS A 8 8.60 7.14 3.01
CA LYS A 8 7.78 7.94 3.92
C LYS A 8 6.37 7.35 4.02
N ILE A 9 5.85 7.26 5.24
CA ILE A 9 4.48 6.82 5.49
C ILE A 9 3.52 7.95 5.07
N VAL A 10 2.73 7.72 4.03
CA VAL A 10 1.69 8.66 3.61
C VAL A 10 0.35 8.39 4.29
N GLU A 11 0.05 7.13 4.59
CA GLU A 11 -1.23 6.74 5.16
C GLU A 11 -1.06 5.53 6.08
N VAL A 12 -1.78 5.53 7.20
CA VAL A 12 -1.86 4.42 8.15
C VAL A 12 -3.33 4.09 8.33
N CYS A 13 -3.67 2.80 8.31
CA CYS A 13 -5.04 2.36 8.57
C CYS A 13 -5.49 2.80 9.99
N PRO A 14 -6.61 3.54 10.12
CA PRO A 14 -7.10 3.99 11.43
C PRO A 14 -7.58 2.81 12.30
N ASN A 15 -7.96 1.70 11.67
CA ASN A 15 -8.33 0.45 12.35
C ASN A 15 -7.07 -0.32 12.78
N LYS A 16 -6.36 0.24 13.76
CA LYS A 16 -5.19 -0.36 14.42
C LYS A 16 -3.98 -0.61 13.51
N GLY A 17 -3.81 0.16 12.44
CA GLY A 17 -2.60 0.05 11.61
C GLY A 17 -2.47 -1.27 10.86
N CYS A 18 -3.56 -1.99 10.57
CA CYS A 18 -3.55 -3.27 9.82
C CYS A 18 -2.80 -3.21 8.47
N TRP A 19 -2.70 -2.02 7.89
CA TRP A 19 -1.88 -1.73 6.71
C TRP A 19 -1.39 -0.28 6.74
N LEU A 20 -0.38 0.01 5.95
CA LEU A 20 0.17 1.34 5.73
C LEU A 20 0.51 1.53 4.25
N LYS A 21 0.42 2.77 3.76
CA LYS A 21 0.95 3.15 2.45
C LYS A 21 2.22 3.94 2.62
N LEU A 22 3.19 3.58 1.79
CA LEU A 22 4.44 4.29 1.62
C LEU A 22 4.43 5.01 0.29
N GLU A 23 5.02 6.20 0.25
CA GLU A 23 5.36 6.90 -0.99
C GLU A 23 6.79 6.53 -1.39
N LEU A 24 6.92 5.96 -2.59
CA LEU A 24 8.19 5.61 -3.20
C LEU A 24 8.73 6.83 -3.97
N GLU A 25 10.06 6.90 -4.14
CA GLU A 25 10.73 8.03 -4.81
C GLU A 25 10.29 8.23 -6.27
N ASN A 26 9.74 7.20 -6.91
CA ASN A 26 9.22 7.27 -8.27
C ASN A 26 7.76 7.79 -8.37
N GLY A 27 7.19 8.28 -7.26
CA GLY A 27 5.81 8.76 -7.20
C GLY A 27 4.75 7.66 -7.14
N GLU A 28 5.15 6.39 -7.12
CA GLU A 28 4.25 5.28 -6.87
C GLU A 28 4.05 5.08 -5.36
N THR A 29 2.97 4.41 -4.99
CA THR A 29 2.71 4.04 -3.60
C THR A 29 2.86 2.53 -3.39
N ALA A 30 3.52 2.13 -2.31
CA ALA A 30 3.57 0.75 -1.88
C ALA A 30 2.61 0.51 -0.72
N MET A 31 1.73 -0.48 -0.86
CA MET A 31 0.87 -0.95 0.21
C MET A 31 1.60 -1.99 1.03
N VAL A 32 1.78 -1.73 2.32
CA VAL A 32 2.47 -2.63 3.23
C VAL A 32 1.49 -3.21 4.24
N LYS A 33 1.57 -4.53 4.40
CA LYS A 33 0.84 -5.30 5.41
C LYS A 33 1.84 -5.99 6.33
N MET A 34 1.51 -6.07 7.61
CA MET A 34 2.32 -6.84 8.55
C MET A 34 2.14 -8.32 8.29
N LYS A 35 3.25 -9.05 8.27
CA LYS A 35 3.22 -10.50 8.21
C LYS A 35 2.55 -11.04 9.47
N ASP A 36 1.52 -11.87 9.29
CA ASP A 36 0.81 -12.59 10.36
C ASP A 36 0.23 -11.69 11.48
N TYR A 37 0.01 -10.40 11.21
CA TYR A 37 -0.37 -9.41 12.23
C TYR A 37 0.58 -9.39 13.45
N GLY A 38 1.84 -9.75 13.25
CA GLY A 38 2.80 -9.91 14.34
C GLY A 38 3.12 -8.61 15.09
N PHE A 39 2.82 -7.46 14.49
CA PHE A 39 3.01 -6.14 15.10
C PHE A 39 2.10 -5.10 14.42
N PHE A 40 1.92 -3.96 15.08
CA PHE A 40 1.10 -2.85 14.59
C PHE A 40 1.89 -1.55 14.68
N LEU A 41 1.75 -0.68 13.68
CA LEU A 41 2.32 0.67 13.77
C LEU A 41 1.33 1.65 14.42
N PRO A 42 1.82 2.58 15.27
CA PRO A 42 1.00 3.66 15.77
C PRO A 42 0.57 4.57 14.62
N VAL A 43 -0.68 5.05 14.66
CA VAL A 43 -1.22 5.98 13.65
C VAL A 43 -0.39 7.27 13.58
N ALA A 44 0.25 7.65 14.70
CA ALA A 44 1.19 8.77 14.80
C ALA A 44 2.46 8.62 13.94
N ALA A 45 2.73 7.42 13.38
CA ALA A 45 3.82 7.22 12.42
C ALA A 45 3.49 7.78 11.03
N LYS A 46 2.28 8.28 10.78
CA LYS A 46 1.95 8.99 9.54
C LYS A 46 2.90 10.19 9.36
N GLY A 47 3.50 10.29 8.18
CA GLY A 47 4.46 11.34 7.83
C GLY A 47 5.90 11.04 8.23
N LYS A 48 6.16 9.94 8.96
CA LYS A 48 7.50 9.51 9.35
C LYS A 48 8.19 8.70 8.27
N THR A 49 9.52 8.69 8.30
CA THR A 49 10.33 7.86 7.41
C THR A 49 10.58 6.52 8.07
N VAL A 50 10.32 5.44 7.33
CA VAL A 50 10.50 4.08 7.82
C VAL A 50 11.32 3.24 6.86
N VAL A 51 12.03 2.27 7.44
CA VAL A 51 12.70 1.19 6.72
C VAL A 51 11.95 -0.10 6.99
N ILE A 52 11.47 -0.72 5.93
CA ILE A 52 10.68 -1.95 5.97
C ILE A 52 11.51 -3.07 5.40
N ASP A 53 11.65 -4.14 6.17
CA ASP A 53 12.25 -5.39 5.73
C ASP A 53 11.14 -6.41 5.50
N GLY A 54 11.02 -6.92 4.28
CA GLY A 54 9.94 -7.85 3.97
C GLY A 54 9.87 -8.31 2.52
N GLU A 55 8.84 -9.11 2.25
CA GLU A 55 8.64 -9.69 0.92
C GLU A 55 7.84 -8.73 0.04
N VAL A 56 8.40 -8.37 -1.11
CA VAL A 56 7.76 -7.53 -2.12
C VAL A 56 7.09 -8.40 -3.19
N LYS A 57 5.85 -8.06 -3.52
CA LYS A 57 5.06 -8.63 -4.59
C LYS A 57 4.42 -7.52 -5.40
N MET A 58 4.62 -7.54 -6.71
CA MET A 58 3.86 -6.69 -7.62
C MET A 58 2.53 -7.37 -7.92
N LYS A 59 1.42 -6.68 -7.62
CA LYS A 59 0.10 -7.12 -8.04
C LYS A 59 -0.33 -6.24 -9.21
N THR A 60 -0.56 -6.87 -10.36
CA THR A 60 -1.22 -6.21 -11.49
C THR A 60 -2.71 -6.52 -11.41
N THR A 61 -3.52 -5.49 -11.26
CA THR A 61 -4.98 -5.60 -11.31
C THR A 61 -5.44 -5.16 -12.69
N SER A 62 -6.15 -6.03 -13.38
CA SER A 62 -6.68 -5.75 -14.73
C SER A 62 -7.72 -4.64 -14.69
N VAL A 63 -7.86 -3.91 -15.80
CA VAL A 63 -8.90 -2.89 -15.97
C VAL A 63 -10.29 -3.41 -15.60
N ALA A 64 -10.63 -4.63 -16.02
CA ALA A 64 -11.92 -5.25 -15.71
C ALA A 64 -12.15 -5.43 -14.20
N GLU A 65 -11.14 -5.90 -13.45
CA GLU A 65 -11.24 -6.02 -11.99
C GLU A 65 -11.36 -4.65 -11.32
N LEU A 66 -10.55 -3.67 -11.75
CA LEU A 66 -10.63 -2.30 -11.21
C LEU A 66 -11.99 -1.64 -11.45
N LYS A 67 -12.58 -1.86 -12.63
CA LYS A 67 -13.94 -1.41 -12.94
C LYS A 67 -14.95 -2.08 -12.02
N HIS A 68 -14.86 -3.40 -11.83
CA HIS A 68 -15.73 -4.12 -10.90
C HIS A 68 -15.58 -3.61 -9.45
N TYR A 69 -14.36 -3.34 -8.98
CA TYR A 69 -14.15 -2.76 -7.64
C TYR A 69 -14.76 -1.35 -7.53
N ALA A 70 -14.66 -0.53 -8.57
CA ALA A 70 -15.26 0.80 -8.60
C ALA A 70 -16.79 0.76 -8.67
N GLU A 71 -17.37 -0.21 -9.39
CA GLU A 71 -18.81 -0.48 -9.42
C GLU A 71 -19.33 -0.92 -8.03
N ASP A 72 -18.64 -1.83 -7.36
CA ASP A 72 -18.96 -2.27 -5.99
C ASP A 72 -18.86 -1.13 -4.98
N ALA A 73 -17.83 -0.28 -5.14
CA ALA A 73 -17.64 0.96 -4.37
C ALA A 73 -18.65 2.07 -4.73
N LYS A 74 -19.60 1.81 -5.64
CA LYS A 74 -20.62 2.77 -6.11
C LYS A 74 -20.03 4.09 -6.63
N LYS A 75 -18.86 4.02 -7.26
CA LYS A 75 -18.26 5.19 -7.92
C LYS A 75 -19.08 5.62 -9.12
N SER A 76 -18.86 6.86 -9.55
CA SER A 76 -19.54 7.38 -10.74
C SER A 76 -19.07 6.66 -12.00
N LYS A 77 -19.96 6.52 -12.99
CA LYS A 77 -19.64 5.90 -14.28
C LYS A 77 -18.44 6.56 -14.97
N ALA A 78 -18.26 7.87 -14.81
CA ALA A 78 -17.10 8.60 -15.29
C ALA A 78 -15.77 8.15 -14.65
N GLU A 79 -15.74 7.85 -13.35
CA GLU A 79 -14.56 7.30 -12.68
C GLU A 79 -14.27 5.88 -13.16
N ILE A 80 -15.31 5.06 -13.36
CA ILE A 80 -15.17 3.69 -13.87
C ILE A 80 -14.64 3.70 -15.32
N ASP A 81 -15.15 4.60 -16.17
CA ASP A 81 -14.69 4.75 -17.55
C ASP A 81 -13.26 5.29 -17.65
N ALA A 82 -12.86 6.16 -16.71
CA ALA A 82 -11.49 6.66 -16.63
C ALA A 82 -10.45 5.57 -16.35
N ILE A 83 -10.86 4.42 -15.79
CA ILE A 83 -10.01 3.24 -15.62
C ILE A 83 -9.81 2.59 -17.00
N THR A 84 -8.76 3.03 -17.68
CA THR A 84 -8.39 2.56 -19.03
C THR A 84 -7.08 1.77 -19.05
N LYS A 85 -6.34 1.77 -17.94
CA LYS A 85 -5.05 1.10 -17.80
C LYS A 85 -5.05 0.16 -16.60
N PRO A 86 -4.37 -0.99 -16.68
CA PRO A 86 -4.19 -1.86 -15.53
C PRO A 86 -3.39 -1.11 -14.46
N GLU A 87 -3.76 -1.33 -13.20
CA GLU A 87 -3.08 -0.75 -12.06
C GLU A 87 -2.05 -1.74 -11.55
N LYS A 88 -0.82 -1.26 -11.38
CA LYS A 88 0.25 -2.03 -10.74
C LYS A 88 0.39 -1.51 -9.33
N GLU A 89 0.09 -2.36 -8.36
CA GLU A 89 0.24 -2.05 -6.95
C GLU A 89 1.42 -2.83 -6.39
N VAL A 90 2.34 -2.12 -5.74
CA VAL A 90 3.43 -2.75 -5.00
C VAL A 90 2.91 -3.17 -3.64
N ARG A 91 2.86 -4.48 -3.38
CA ARG A 91 2.47 -5.05 -2.09
C ARG A 91 3.69 -5.54 -1.33
N VAL A 92 3.84 -5.08 -0.10
CA VAL A 92 4.95 -5.48 0.77
C VAL A 92 4.39 -6.21 1.97
N THR A 93 4.92 -7.39 2.25
CA THR A 93 4.64 -8.16 3.45
C THR A 93 5.79 -7.93 4.42
N ALA A 94 5.62 -6.99 5.34
CA ALA A 94 6.66 -6.59 6.28
C ALA A 94 6.91 -7.69 7.31
N LYS A 95 8.16 -8.15 7.38
CA LYS A 95 8.68 -9.00 8.47
C LYS A 95 9.13 -8.13 9.65
N GLY A 96 9.63 -6.93 9.38
CA GLY A 96 10.00 -5.93 10.39
C GLY A 96 9.92 -4.51 9.85
N ILE A 97 9.67 -3.54 10.73
CA ILE A 97 9.61 -2.12 10.40
C ILE A 97 10.41 -1.33 11.43
N ILE A 98 11.27 -0.43 10.95
CA ILE A 98 12.08 0.47 11.76
C ILE A 98 11.71 1.90 11.38
N ILE A 99 11.34 2.71 12.37
CA ILE A 99 11.13 4.14 12.18
C ILE A 99 12.49 4.82 12.32
N VAL A 100 12.92 5.50 11.27
CA VAL A 100 14.23 6.18 11.24
C VAL A 100 14.13 7.68 11.50
N GLU A 101 12.95 8.28 11.30
CA GLU A 101 12.70 9.71 11.49
C GLU A 101 11.23 9.98 11.84
#